data_AF-A0A1B2F8V7-F1
#
_entry.id   AF-A0A1B2F8V7-F1
#
_cell.length_a   1.000
_cell.length_b   1.000
_cell.length_c   1.000
_cell.angle_alpha   90.00
_cell.angle_beta   90.00
_cell.angle_gamma   90.00
#
_symmetry.space_group_name_H-M   'P 1'
#
loop_
_entity.id
_entity.type
_entity.pdbx_description
1 polymer ?
#
loop_
_entity_poly.entity_id
_entity_poly.type
_entity_poly.pdbx_seq_one_letter_code
_entity_poly.pdbx_strand_id
1 'polypeptide(L)'
;MHDTTLLQLIEDDIAPTQELLELLQKEAVALHGRDMLVLENILARKQSLIVLLEQQGMRRNQLLVGLGFSADRAGVQALAAQSSLGEVMLQQLDALTQLMDACQKVNETNGRIIQLQQHATANQIRILMGGDSPSLYDSRGATSPMAKARAISQV
;
A
#
# COMPACT_ATOMS: atom_id res chain seq x y z
N MET A 1 -6.55 -34.56 -6.78
CA MET A 1 -5.18 -34.00 -6.71
C MET A 1 -5.15 -32.49 -6.99
N HIS A 2 -6.02 -31.95 -7.87
CA HIS A 2 -6.10 -30.50 -8.14
C HIS A 2 -6.56 -29.66 -6.93
N ASP A 3 -7.39 -30.27 -6.08
CA ASP A 3 -7.86 -29.75 -4.79
C ASP A 3 -6.72 -29.58 -3.77
N THR A 4 -5.80 -30.53 -3.67
CA THR A 4 -4.59 -30.40 -2.85
C THR A 4 -3.66 -29.30 -3.38
N THR A 5 -3.50 -29.22 -4.71
CA THR A 5 -2.67 -28.18 -5.34
C THR A 5 -3.22 -26.79 -5.10
N LEU A 6 -4.54 -26.58 -5.25
CA LEU A 6 -5.14 -25.27 -5.00
C LEU A 6 -5.03 -24.88 -3.51
N LEU A 7 -5.19 -25.84 -2.59
CA LEU A 7 -5.00 -25.60 -1.16
C LEU A 7 -3.57 -25.13 -0.87
N GLN A 8 -2.57 -25.84 -1.39
CA GLN A 8 -1.15 -25.46 -1.25
C GLN A 8 -0.88 -24.06 -1.80
N LEU A 9 -1.41 -23.72 -2.98
CA LEU A 9 -1.25 -22.38 -3.55
C LEU A 9 -1.86 -21.29 -2.66
N ILE A 10 -2.99 -21.57 -1.99
CA ILE A 10 -3.59 -20.60 -1.06
C ILE A 10 -2.72 -20.46 0.20
N GLU A 11 -2.21 -21.57 0.75
CA GLU A 11 -1.34 -21.55 1.92
C GLU A 11 0.00 -20.85 1.64
N ASP A 12 0.56 -21.05 0.45
CA ASP A 12 1.80 -20.42 -0.01
C ASP A 12 1.69 -18.90 -0.17
N ASP A 13 0.46 -18.36 -0.30
CA ASP A 13 0.20 -16.92 -0.37
C ASP A 13 0.11 -16.26 1.01
N ILE A 14 -0.17 -17.04 2.06
CA ILE A 14 -0.40 -16.50 3.42
C ILE A 14 0.88 -15.89 3.98
N ALA A 15 2.00 -16.61 3.93
CA ALA A 15 3.25 -16.14 4.52
C ALA A 15 3.79 -14.86 3.81
N PRO A 16 3.84 -14.77 2.47
CA PRO A 16 4.21 -13.53 1.78
C PRO A 16 3.25 -12.37 2.07
N THR A 17 1.95 -12.63 2.21
CA THR A 17 0.97 -11.58 2.54
C THR A 17 1.14 -11.07 3.98
N GLN A 18 1.43 -11.95 4.94
CA GLN A 18 1.78 -11.56 6.31
C GLN A 18 3.05 -10.73 6.33
N GLU A 19 4.08 -11.15 5.59
CA GLU A 19 5.33 -10.39 5.49
C GLU A 19 5.09 -8.99 4.91
N LEU A 20 4.24 -8.88 3.87
CA LEU A 20 3.84 -7.61 3.30
C LEU A 20 3.12 -6.73 4.34
N LEU A 21 2.22 -7.30 5.14
CA LEU A 21 1.52 -6.57 6.20
C LEU A 21 2.49 -5.98 7.23
N GLU A 22 3.43 -6.80 7.72
CA GLU A 22 4.46 -6.34 8.66
C GLU A 22 5.34 -5.24 8.05
N LEU A 23 5.68 -5.39 6.76
CA LEU A 23 6.47 -4.42 6.04
C LEU A 23 5.74 -3.08 5.90
N LEU A 24 4.43 -3.10 5.59
CA LEU A 24 3.58 -1.90 5.53
C LEU A 24 3.43 -1.23 6.91
N GLN A 25 3.39 -2.01 7.99
CA GLN A 25 3.37 -1.45 9.35
C GLN A 25 4.71 -0.79 9.70
N LYS A 26 5.84 -1.39 9.31
CA LYS A 26 7.18 -0.77 9.44
C LYS A 26 7.28 0.50 8.61
N GLU A 27 6.71 0.51 7.40
CA GLU A 27 6.63 1.69 6.53
C GLU A 27 5.89 2.83 7.24
N ALA A 28 4.78 2.54 7.91
CA ALA A 28 4.04 3.55 8.69
C ALA A 28 4.94 4.22 9.75
N VAL A 29 5.72 3.44 10.50
CA VAL A 29 6.64 3.97 11.52
C VAL A 29 7.77 4.79 10.88
N ALA A 30 8.39 4.26 9.82
CA ALA A 30 9.48 4.94 9.11
C ALA A 30 9.03 6.27 8.47
N LEU A 31 7.79 6.33 7.95
CA LEU A 31 7.20 7.55 7.42
C LEU A 31 7.07 8.63 8.50
N HIS A 32 6.65 8.28 9.72
CA HIS A 32 6.59 9.26 10.82
C HIS A 32 7.98 9.77 11.22
N GLY A 33 8.97 8.88 11.26
CA GLY A 33 10.37 9.23 11.56
C GLY A 33 11.12 9.93 10.43
N ARG A 34 10.57 9.94 9.20
CA ARG A 34 11.22 10.43 7.97
C ARG A 34 12.59 9.76 7.71
N ASP A 35 12.71 8.48 8.06
CA ASP A 35 13.94 7.72 7.86
C ASP A 35 14.05 7.22 6.41
N MET A 36 14.75 7.98 5.57
CA MET A 36 14.83 7.72 4.13
C MET A 36 15.54 6.40 3.81
N LEU A 37 16.59 6.03 4.56
CA LEU A 37 17.33 4.79 4.33
C LEU A 37 16.46 3.56 4.62
N VAL A 38 15.66 3.62 5.69
CA VAL A 38 14.71 2.55 6.00
C VAL A 38 13.60 2.48 4.95
N LEU A 39 13.08 3.62 4.48
CA LEU A 39 12.05 3.66 3.45
C LEU A 39 12.52 3.07 2.11
N GLU A 40 13.77 3.31 1.70
CA GLU A 40 14.33 2.70 0.47
C GLU A 40 14.42 1.17 0.56
N ASN A 41 14.88 0.64 1.69
CA ASN A 41 14.94 -0.80 1.93
C ASN A 41 13.53 -1.43 1.95
N ILE A 42 12.57 -0.75 2.59
CA ILE A 42 11.17 -1.16 2.61
C ILE A 42 10.60 -1.20 1.19
N LEU A 43 10.88 -0.19 0.36
CA LEU A 43 10.38 -0.12 -1.01
C LEU A 43 10.90 -1.30 -1.85
N ALA A 44 12.19 -1.62 -1.78
CA ALA A 44 12.79 -2.74 -2.50
C ALA A 44 12.17 -4.09 -2.10
N ARG A 45 11.94 -4.29 -0.79
CA ARG A 45 11.31 -5.52 -0.29
C ARG A 45 9.83 -5.61 -0.71
N LYS A 46 9.09 -4.49 -0.65
CA LYS A 46 7.68 -4.39 -1.05
C LYS A 46 7.50 -4.74 -2.53
N GLN A 47 8.36 -4.22 -3.40
CA GLN A 47 8.35 -4.56 -4.84
C GLN A 47 8.55 -6.06 -5.07
N SER A 48 9.51 -6.66 -4.38
CA SER A 48 9.80 -8.10 -4.50
C SER A 48 8.59 -8.97 -4.08
N LEU A 49 7.94 -8.60 -2.98
CA LEU A 49 6.75 -9.31 -2.48
C LEU A 49 5.54 -9.16 -3.40
N ILE A 50 5.31 -7.97 -3.96
CA ILE A 50 4.22 -7.74 -4.90
C ILE A 50 4.37 -8.63 -6.13
N VAL A 51 5.56 -8.71 -6.71
CA VAL A 51 5.83 -9.56 -7.88
C VAL A 51 5.58 -11.04 -7.55
N LEU A 52 5.98 -11.49 -6.35
CA LEU A 52 5.75 -12.87 -5.89
C LEU A 52 4.24 -13.17 -5.79
N LEU A 53 3.49 -12.32 -5.10
CA LEU A 53 2.04 -12.47 -4.91
C LEU A 53 1.27 -12.42 -6.24
N GLU A 54 1.67 -11.55 -7.17
CA GLU A 54 1.09 -11.50 -8.52
C GLU A 54 1.31 -12.82 -9.27
N GLN A 55 2.52 -13.37 -9.23
CA GLN A 55 2.82 -14.65 -9.89
C GLN A 55 2.00 -15.81 -9.28
N GLN A 56 1.89 -15.85 -7.96
CA GLN A 56 1.09 -16.88 -7.29
C GLN A 56 -0.41 -16.73 -7.61
N GLY A 57 -0.93 -15.50 -7.60
CA GLY A 57 -2.30 -15.19 -8.00
C GLY A 57 -2.61 -15.63 -9.44
N MET A 58 -1.67 -15.39 -10.37
CA MET A 58 -1.79 -15.87 -11.75
C MET A 58 -1.85 -17.41 -11.82
N ARG A 59 -0.99 -18.13 -11.08
CA ARG A 59 -1.00 -19.60 -11.03
C ARG A 59 -2.31 -20.14 -10.51
N ARG A 60 -2.84 -19.55 -9.42
CA ARG A 60 -4.15 -19.92 -8.86
C ARG A 60 -5.26 -19.72 -9.89
N ASN A 61 -5.29 -18.57 -10.56
CA ASN A 61 -6.30 -18.25 -11.55
C ASN A 61 -6.23 -19.19 -12.76
N GLN A 62 -5.02 -19.50 -13.26
CA GLN A 62 -4.82 -20.45 -14.35
C GLN A 62 -5.28 -21.86 -13.98
N LEU A 63 -5.04 -22.30 -12.74
CA LEU A 63 -5.51 -23.59 -12.26
C LEU A 63 -7.05 -23.66 -12.25
N LEU A 64 -7.73 -22.63 -11.71
CA LEU A 64 -9.19 -22.57 -11.67
C LEU A 64 -9.80 -22.58 -13.08
N VAL A 65 -9.28 -21.74 -13.97
CA VAL A 65 -9.76 -21.65 -15.37
C VAL A 65 -9.49 -22.95 -16.12
N GLY A 66 -8.33 -23.58 -15.92
CA GLY A 66 -7.99 -24.86 -16.53
C GLY A 66 -8.91 -26.00 -16.10
N LEU A 67 -9.54 -25.89 -14.93
CA LEU A 67 -10.54 -26.82 -14.41
C LEU A 67 -11.98 -26.46 -14.82
N GLY A 68 -12.18 -25.35 -15.56
CA GLY A 68 -13.51 -24.87 -15.97
C GLY A 68 -14.25 -24.05 -14.92
N PHE A 69 -13.58 -23.65 -13.84
CA PHE A 69 -14.14 -22.76 -12.82
C PHE A 69 -13.79 -21.29 -13.12
N SER A 70 -14.54 -20.37 -12.51
CA SER A 70 -14.22 -18.94 -12.54
C SER A 70 -12.94 -18.64 -11.75
N ALA A 71 -12.16 -17.65 -12.20
CA ALA A 71 -10.94 -17.20 -11.53
C ALA A 71 -11.24 -16.26 -10.34
N ASP A 72 -12.19 -16.64 -9.50
CA ASP A 72 -12.69 -15.84 -8.38
C ASP A 72 -13.03 -16.71 -7.17
N ARG A 73 -13.51 -16.07 -6.10
CA ARG A 73 -13.94 -16.76 -4.89
C ARG A 73 -15.05 -17.78 -5.16
N ALA A 74 -15.94 -17.52 -6.12
CA ALA A 74 -17.00 -18.46 -6.49
C ALA A 74 -16.43 -19.74 -7.13
N GLY A 75 -15.38 -19.63 -7.92
CA GLY A 75 -14.69 -20.79 -8.50
C GLY A 75 -13.98 -21.64 -7.45
N VAL A 76 -13.36 -21.02 -6.46
CA VAL A 76 -12.77 -21.75 -5.32
C VAL A 76 -13.86 -22.45 -4.50
N GLN A 77 -14.99 -21.80 -4.25
CA GLN A 77 -16.14 -22.41 -3.57
C GLN A 77 -16.73 -23.59 -4.34
N ALA A 78 -16.84 -23.47 -5.66
CA ALA A 78 -17.35 -24.54 -6.51
C ALA A 78 -16.43 -25.78 -6.52
N LEU A 79 -15.10 -25.59 -6.47
CA LEU A 79 -14.16 -26.68 -6.32
C LEU A 79 -14.17 -27.27 -4.90
N ALA A 80 -14.24 -26.40 -3.87
CA ALA A 80 -14.31 -26.82 -2.47
C ALA A 80 -15.55 -27.68 -2.19
N ALA A 81 -16.70 -27.36 -2.78
CA ALA A 81 -17.94 -28.14 -2.64
C ALA A 81 -17.83 -29.59 -3.15
N GLN A 82 -16.84 -29.87 -4.01
CA GLN A 82 -16.62 -31.17 -4.63
C GLN A 82 -15.46 -31.95 -3.99
N SER A 83 -14.75 -31.36 -3.01
CA SER A 83 -13.57 -31.96 -2.38
C SER A 83 -13.79 -32.20 -0.88
N SER A 84 -13.18 -33.26 -0.35
CA SER A 84 -13.11 -33.50 1.10
C SER A 84 -12.28 -32.46 1.84
N LEU A 85 -11.43 -31.69 1.15
CA LEU A 85 -10.63 -30.59 1.70
C LEU A 85 -11.33 -29.23 1.61
N GLY A 86 -12.58 -29.20 1.17
CA GLY A 86 -13.31 -27.96 0.89
C GLY A 86 -13.40 -27.00 2.08
N GLU A 87 -13.67 -27.52 3.27
CA GLU A 87 -13.79 -26.69 4.49
C GLU A 87 -12.47 -25.99 4.83
N VAL A 88 -11.36 -26.74 4.81
CA VAL A 88 -10.01 -26.20 5.07
C VAL A 88 -9.63 -25.17 4.01
N MET A 89 -9.92 -25.46 2.74
CA MET A 89 -9.66 -24.53 1.65
C MET A 89 -10.39 -23.20 1.80
N LEU A 90 -11.66 -23.23 2.21
CA LEU A 90 -12.44 -22.01 2.45
C LEU A 90 -11.92 -21.24 3.67
N GLN A 91 -11.52 -21.93 4.74
CA GLN A 91 -10.91 -21.30 5.90
C GLN A 91 -9.59 -20.58 5.54
N GLN A 92 -8.72 -21.22 4.77
CA GLN A 92 -7.46 -20.60 4.34
C GLN A 92 -7.69 -19.44 3.37
N LEU A 93 -8.68 -19.57 2.47
CA LEU A 93 -9.06 -18.48 1.58
C LEU A 93 -9.58 -17.25 2.35
N ASP A 94 -10.37 -17.49 3.39
CA ASP A 94 -10.89 -16.43 4.26
C ASP A 94 -9.76 -15.76 5.04
N ALA A 95 -8.81 -16.54 5.59
CA ALA A 95 -7.63 -16.01 6.25
C ALA A 95 -6.79 -15.13 5.31
N LEU A 96 -6.55 -15.60 4.08
CA LEU A 96 -5.84 -14.83 3.06
C LEU A 96 -6.58 -13.53 2.71
N THR A 97 -7.91 -13.58 2.55
CA THR A 97 -8.73 -12.40 2.27
C THR A 97 -8.64 -11.36 3.39
N GLN A 98 -8.71 -11.80 4.65
CA GLN A 98 -8.56 -10.90 5.80
C GLN A 98 -7.18 -10.23 5.85
N LEU A 99 -6.12 -10.96 5.51
CA LEU A 99 -4.77 -10.41 5.44
C LEU A 99 -4.63 -9.38 4.31
N MET A 100 -5.21 -9.66 3.13
CA MET A 100 -5.22 -8.71 2.02
C MET A 100 -5.98 -7.42 2.39
N ASP A 101 -7.14 -7.54 3.05
CA ASP A 101 -7.89 -6.39 3.54
C ASP A 101 -7.10 -5.57 4.57
N ALA A 102 -6.35 -6.23 5.46
CA ALA A 102 -5.47 -5.57 6.42
C ALA A 102 -4.33 -4.82 5.71
N CYS A 103 -3.69 -5.45 4.72
CA CYS A 103 -2.66 -4.83 3.88
C CYS A 103 -3.21 -3.57 3.19
N GLN A 104 -4.40 -3.65 2.60
CA GLN A 104 -5.03 -2.52 1.93
C GLN A 104 -5.24 -1.34 2.90
N LYS A 105 -5.81 -1.59 4.08
CA LYS A 105 -6.05 -0.55 5.10
C LYS A 105 -4.76 0.14 5.56
N VAL A 106 -3.69 -0.61 5.78
CA VAL A 106 -2.39 -0.04 6.18
C VAL A 106 -1.80 0.76 5.02
N ASN A 107 -1.84 0.23 3.79
CA ASN A 107 -1.32 0.93 2.61
C ASN A 107 -2.06 2.25 2.34
N GLU A 108 -3.38 2.29 2.48
CA GLU A 108 -4.17 3.52 2.39
C GLU A 108 -3.77 4.55 3.46
N THR A 109 -3.49 4.07 4.68
CA THR A 109 -3.01 4.92 5.78
C THR A 109 -1.64 5.51 5.48
N ASN A 110 -0.71 4.70 4.99
CA ASN A 110 0.62 5.14 4.57
C ASN A 110 0.52 6.16 3.43
N GLY A 111 -0.36 5.92 2.45
CA GLY A 111 -0.62 6.84 1.35
C GLY A 111 -1.09 8.23 1.82
N ARG A 112 -2.00 8.28 2.82
CA ARG A 112 -2.43 9.55 3.42
C ARG A 112 -1.30 10.29 4.12
N ILE A 113 -0.43 9.57 4.84
CA ILE A 113 0.74 10.17 5.52
C ILE A 113 1.68 10.80 4.48
N ILE A 114 1.98 10.06 3.40
CA ILE A 114 2.85 10.53 2.31
C ILE A 114 2.27 11.81 1.68
N GLN A 115 0.97 11.83 1.36
CA GLN A 115 0.32 13.01 0.77
C GLN A 115 0.41 14.24 1.69
N LEU A 116 0.16 14.06 2.99
CA LEU A 116 0.25 15.13 3.97
C LEU A 116 1.69 15.68 4.05
N GLN A 117 2.68 14.80 4.07
CA GLN A 117 4.10 15.19 4.12
C GLN A 117 4.54 15.94 2.85
N GLN A 118 4.09 15.49 1.67
CA GLN A 118 4.36 16.18 0.41
C GLN A 118 3.75 17.59 0.42
N HIS A 119 2.50 17.75 0.87
CA HIS A 119 1.85 19.05 0.94
C HIS A 119 2.55 20.01 1.93
N ALA A 120 2.93 19.50 3.12
CA ALA A 120 3.67 20.27 4.11
C ALA A 120 5.04 20.73 3.57
N THR A 121 5.75 19.82 2.87
CA THR A 121 7.07 20.10 2.30
C THR A 121 6.98 21.11 1.15
N ALA A 122 6.02 20.94 0.23
CA ALA A 122 5.76 21.89 -0.85
C ALA A 122 5.44 23.28 -0.32
N ASN A 123 4.64 23.36 0.75
CA ASN A 123 4.34 24.62 1.42
C ASN A 123 5.58 25.27 2.04
N GLN A 124 6.44 24.48 2.70
CA GLN A 124 7.71 24.97 3.26
C GLN A 124 8.64 25.52 2.18
N ILE A 125 8.82 24.79 1.07
CA ILE A 125 9.61 25.24 -0.08
C ILE A 125 9.03 26.55 -0.64
N ARG A 126 7.70 26.64 -0.80
CA ARG A 126 7.02 27.85 -1.27
C ARG A 126 7.31 29.07 -0.39
N ILE A 127 7.28 28.90 0.94
CA ILE A 127 7.61 29.96 1.90
C ILE A 127 9.09 30.37 1.77
N LEU A 128 10.01 29.40 1.70
CA LEU A 128 11.45 29.66 1.59
C LEU A 128 11.85 30.33 0.26
N MET A 129 11.17 29.99 -0.84
CA MET A 129 11.38 30.60 -2.16
C MET A 129 10.69 31.97 -2.33
N GLY A 130 10.09 32.52 -1.27
CA GLY A 130 9.43 33.83 -1.31
C GLY A 130 8.13 33.85 -2.12
N GLY A 131 7.46 32.71 -2.27
CA GLY A 131 6.09 32.66 -2.80
C GLY A 131 5.13 33.39 -1.87
N ASP A 132 4.12 34.05 -2.44
CA ASP A 132 3.29 35.10 -1.83
C ASP A 132 3.12 34.99 -0.31
N SER A 133 3.68 35.97 0.40
CA SER A 133 3.34 36.21 1.80
C SER A 133 1.83 36.45 1.86
N PRO A 134 1.08 35.78 2.75
CA PRO A 134 -0.33 36.10 2.93
C PRO A 134 -0.42 37.60 3.25
N SER A 135 -1.29 38.32 2.55
CA SER A 135 -1.44 39.76 2.75
C SER A 135 -1.78 40.01 4.22
N LEU A 136 -0.87 40.64 4.95
CA LEU A 136 -1.20 41.09 6.29
C LEU A 136 -2.20 42.25 6.15
N TYR A 137 -3.24 42.19 6.97
CA TYR A 137 -4.19 43.28 7.10
C TYR A 137 -3.49 44.46 7.76
N ASP A 138 -3.53 45.63 7.13
CA ASP A 138 -3.13 46.88 7.80
C ASP A 138 -4.17 47.27 8.86
N SER A 139 -3.84 48.22 9.73
CA SER A 139 -4.74 48.73 10.76
C SER A 139 -6.00 49.43 10.22
N ARG A 140 -6.16 49.53 8.90
CA ARG A 140 -7.28 50.14 8.17
C ARG A 140 -8.10 49.11 7.36
N GLY A 141 -7.80 47.82 7.45
CA GLY A 141 -8.58 46.80 6.74
C GLY A 141 -8.09 46.51 5.31
N ALA A 142 -6.98 47.08 4.86
CA ALA A 142 -6.47 46.90 3.51
C ALA A 142 -5.39 45.81 3.47
N THR A 143 -5.42 44.99 2.42
CA THR A 143 -4.39 43.98 2.14
C THR A 143 -3.16 44.68 1.58
N SER A 144 -2.10 44.79 2.38
CA SER A 144 -0.83 45.35 1.90
C SER A 144 0.10 44.19 1.49
N PRO A 145 0.64 44.17 0.25
CA PRO A 145 1.65 43.18 -0.11
C PRO A 145 2.89 43.45 0.74
N MET A 146 3.26 42.50 1.60
CA MET A 146 4.54 42.57 2.32
C MET A 146 5.68 42.64 1.30
N ALA A 147 6.62 43.55 1.55
CA ALA A 147 7.82 43.68 0.72
C ALA A 147 8.55 42.33 0.62
N LYS A 148 8.75 41.85 -0.61
CA LYS A 148 9.46 40.60 -0.90
C LYS A 148 10.81 40.58 -0.19
N ALA A 149 11.06 39.57 0.63
CA ALA A 149 12.40 39.28 1.12
C ALA A 149 13.30 38.94 -0.08
N ARG A 150 14.39 39.69 -0.26
CA ARG A 150 15.38 39.42 -1.32
C ARG A 150 16.05 38.06 -1.08
N ALA A 151 16.23 37.30 -2.14
CA ALA A 151 16.98 36.05 -2.12
C ALA A 151 18.44 36.30 -1.67
N ILE A 152 18.94 35.45 -0.77
CA ILE A 152 20.29 35.53 -0.19
C ILE A 152 21.38 35.07 -1.19
N SER A 153 21.00 34.64 -2.41
CA SER A 153 21.91 34.08 -3.42
C SER A 153 22.58 35.10 -4.35
N GLN A 154 22.77 36.35 -3.90
CA GLN A 154 23.59 37.32 -4.63
C GLN A 154 24.59 37.98 -3.69
N VAL A 155 25.69 37.27 -3.40
CA VAL A 155 27.02 37.83 -3.12
C VAL A 155 28.05 36.87 -3.71
#